data_AF-A0A9W8AT88-F1
#
_entry.id   AF-A0A9W8AT88-F1
#
_cell.length_a   1.000
_cell.length_b   1.000
_cell.length_c   1.000
_cell.angle_alpha   90.00
_cell.angle_beta   90.00
_cell.angle_gamma   90.00
#
_symmetry.space_group_name_H-M   'P 1'
#
loop_
_entity.id
_entity.type
_entity.pdbx_description
1 polymer ?
#
loop_
_entity_poly.entity_id
_entity_poly.type
_entity_poly.pdbx_seq_one_letter_code
_entity_poly.pdbx_strand_id
1 'polypeptide(L)'
;MSSRILTSAKAQMEAGEFYEAHQKLRTLANRYMNSVGVSQRGKGVSARNVEKTIELLCGGASTLLEYQQSTSAADLISYVLDIYTHHRVPPGCAVRVNDAQESTESTHEDTGIRTYQSDRQRICDLLVKLPATETSLPGLISTFIKWSTKCRHAFWLREHPVSVTAPTDSTQSVPAYLAAGDPEIHHLVGTYLGGAGRYEAAEPHLLLGTEESARRLGQFASEAWERVQATQSTDPGLWAIRGVLQLLALHKPHAAYLFWEAFTKHLDSVSAGEVLRG
;
A
#
# COMPACT_ATOMS: atom_id res chain seq x y z
N MET A 1 -16.43 -23.25 5.83
CA MET A 1 -15.94 -23.35 7.22
C MET A 1 -15.33 -22.05 7.73
N SER A 2 -14.55 -21.31 6.93
CA SER A 2 -14.08 -19.94 7.27
C SER A 2 -15.23 -19.00 7.64
N SER A 3 -16.36 -19.07 6.93
CA SER A 3 -17.56 -18.26 7.20
C SER A 3 -18.11 -18.42 8.62
N ARG A 4 -18.35 -19.66 9.09
CA ARG A 4 -18.91 -19.92 10.43
C ARG A 4 -18.02 -19.39 11.56
N ILE A 5 -16.71 -19.52 11.39
CA ILE A 5 -15.73 -19.07 12.37
C ILE A 5 -15.68 -17.55 12.41
N LEU A 6 -15.69 -16.90 11.25
CA LEU A 6 -15.76 -15.45 11.16
C LEU A 6 -17.07 -14.92 11.74
N THR A 7 -18.21 -15.61 11.53
CA THR A 7 -19.47 -15.29 12.21
C THR A 7 -19.38 -15.43 13.72
N SER A 8 -18.74 -16.49 14.23
CA SER A 8 -18.54 -16.65 15.68
C SER A 8 -17.62 -15.58 16.26
N ALA A 9 -16.54 -15.22 15.56
CA ALA A 9 -15.64 -14.14 16.00
C ALA A 9 -16.36 -12.79 15.98
N LYS A 10 -17.18 -12.53 14.96
CA LYS A 10 -18.05 -11.35 14.88
C LYS A 10 -19.03 -11.28 16.05
N ALA A 11 -19.70 -12.38 16.38
CA ALA A 11 -20.62 -12.43 17.52
C ALA A 11 -19.93 -12.11 18.86
N GLN A 12 -18.66 -12.48 19.03
CA GLN A 12 -17.89 -12.11 20.21
C GLN A 12 -17.48 -10.63 20.23
N MET A 13 -17.16 -10.07 19.07
CA MET A 13 -16.90 -8.63 18.95
C MET A 13 -18.16 -7.82 19.26
N GLU A 14 -19.34 -8.29 18.83
CA GLU A 14 -20.64 -7.71 19.19
C GLU A 14 -20.92 -7.80 20.70
N ALA A 15 -20.46 -8.86 21.36
CA ALA A 15 -20.55 -9.01 22.81
C ALA A 15 -19.53 -8.16 23.60
N GLY A 16 -18.63 -7.44 22.91
CA GLY A 16 -17.58 -6.62 23.53
C GLY A 16 -16.32 -7.38 23.95
N GLU A 17 -16.22 -8.67 23.62
CA GLU A 17 -15.06 -9.53 23.94
C GLU A 17 -13.95 -9.41 22.87
N PHE A 18 -13.47 -8.18 22.63
CA PHE A 18 -12.54 -7.91 21.52
C PHE A 18 -11.21 -8.65 21.62
N TYR A 19 -10.63 -8.71 22.82
CA TYR A 19 -9.36 -9.39 23.05
C TYR A 19 -9.45 -10.90 22.76
N GLU A 20 -10.51 -11.55 23.27
CA GLU A 20 -10.73 -12.98 23.05
C GLU A 20 -11.01 -13.29 21.58
N ALA A 21 -11.80 -12.45 20.90
CA ALA A 21 -12.04 -12.57 19.47
C ALA A 21 -10.73 -12.45 18.67
N HIS A 22 -9.89 -11.47 19.00
CA HIS A 22 -8.57 -11.26 18.40
C HIS A 22 -7.63 -12.46 18.61
N GLN A 23 -7.50 -12.96 19.84
CA GLN A 23 -6.66 -14.13 20.13
C GLN A 23 -7.15 -15.40 19.43
N LYS A 24 -8.48 -15.60 19.37
CA LYS A 24 -9.07 -16.72 18.61
C LYS A 24 -8.72 -16.63 17.13
N LEU A 25 -8.81 -15.45 16.51
CA LEU A 25 -8.42 -15.25 15.11
C LEU A 25 -6.94 -15.61 14.87
N ARG A 26 -6.03 -15.19 15.75
CA ARG A 26 -4.60 -15.53 15.67
C ARG A 26 -4.36 -17.05 15.79
N THR A 27 -4.96 -17.71 16.78
CA THR A 27 -4.80 -19.16 16.97
C THR A 27 -5.33 -19.94 15.77
N LEU A 28 -6.45 -19.51 15.19
CA LEU A 28 -7.03 -20.13 14.00
C LEU A 28 -6.19 -19.92 12.75
N ALA A 29 -5.64 -18.71 12.57
CA ALA A 29 -4.69 -18.41 11.50
C ALA A 29 -3.45 -19.30 11.59
N ASN A 30 -2.84 -19.40 12.78
CA ASN A 30 -1.71 -20.31 13.03
C ASN A 30 -2.07 -21.76 12.72
N ARG A 31 -3.26 -22.22 13.13
CA ARG A 31 -3.73 -23.58 12.82
C ARG A 31 -3.85 -23.81 11.32
N TYR A 32 -4.37 -22.84 10.55
CA TYR A 32 -4.45 -22.97 9.10
C TYR A 32 -3.07 -22.96 8.44
N MET A 33 -2.16 -22.10 8.89
CA MET A 33 -0.79 -22.04 8.38
C MET A 33 0.00 -23.33 8.72
N ASN A 34 -0.19 -23.89 9.90
CA ASN A 34 0.47 -25.12 10.33
C ASN A 34 -0.25 -26.40 9.86
N SER A 35 -1.47 -26.28 9.34
CA SER A 35 -2.18 -27.43 8.77
C SER A 35 -1.44 -27.89 7.51
N VAL A 36 -0.69 -28.99 7.68
CA VAL A 36 0.13 -29.58 6.61
C VAL A 36 -0.79 -30.03 5.49
N GLY A 37 -0.66 -29.40 4.32
CA GLY A 37 -1.12 -29.98 3.08
C GLY A 37 -0.07 -30.95 2.57
N VAL A 38 -0.48 -32.11 2.06
CA VAL A 38 0.40 -32.94 1.23
C VAL A 38 0.67 -32.15 -0.06
N SER A 39 1.76 -31.38 -0.08
CA SER A 39 2.28 -30.80 -1.31
C SER A 39 3.27 -31.81 -1.89
N GLN A 40 3.12 -32.16 -3.17
CA GLN A 40 3.82 -33.27 -3.85
C GLN A 40 5.37 -33.19 -3.81
N ARG A 41 5.97 -32.14 -3.24
CA ARG A 41 7.42 -31.92 -3.20
C ARG A 41 7.96 -31.39 -1.85
N GLY A 42 7.29 -31.70 -0.74
CA GLY A 42 7.84 -31.47 0.62
C GLY A 42 6.88 -30.80 1.61
N LYS A 43 7.29 -30.77 2.88
CA LYS A 43 6.59 -30.07 3.98
C LYS A 43 6.41 -28.59 3.62
N GLY A 44 5.17 -28.17 3.36
CA GLY A 44 4.86 -26.78 3.02
C GLY A 44 3.39 -26.44 3.27
N VAL A 45 3.08 -25.15 3.36
CA VAL A 45 1.72 -24.65 3.55
C VAL A 45 0.95 -24.70 2.23
N SER A 46 -0.25 -25.27 2.22
CA SER A 46 -1.10 -25.28 1.02
C SER A 46 -1.52 -23.86 0.64
N ALA A 47 -1.44 -23.51 -0.65
CA ALA A 47 -1.87 -22.20 -1.17
C ALA A 47 -3.33 -21.86 -0.83
N ARG A 48 -4.19 -22.88 -0.70
CA ARG A 48 -5.59 -22.74 -0.27
C ARG A 48 -5.71 -22.36 1.20
N ASN A 49 -4.81 -22.86 2.05
CA ASN A 49 -4.80 -22.52 3.47
C ASN A 49 -4.27 -21.09 3.68
N VAL A 50 -3.24 -20.69 2.92
CA VAL A 50 -2.77 -19.29 2.89
C VAL A 50 -3.93 -18.34 2.57
N GLU A 51 -4.73 -18.63 1.53
CA GLU A 51 -5.86 -17.77 1.17
C GLU A 51 -6.90 -17.69 2.28
N LYS A 52 -7.30 -18.84 2.85
CA LYS A 52 -8.27 -18.87 3.95
C LYS A 52 -7.78 -18.07 5.16
N THR A 53 -6.49 -18.12 5.45
CA THR A 53 -5.89 -17.35 6.54
C THR A 53 -5.95 -15.86 6.24
N ILE A 54 -5.59 -15.43 5.04
CA ILE A 54 -5.67 -14.01 4.64
C ILE A 54 -7.12 -13.52 4.72
N GLU A 55 -8.07 -14.25 4.13
CA GLU A 55 -9.50 -13.89 4.19
C GLU A 55 -10.02 -13.79 5.63
N LEU A 56 -9.63 -14.73 6.50
CA LEU A 56 -9.99 -14.72 7.92
C LEU A 56 -9.42 -13.49 8.64
N LEU A 57 -8.13 -13.21 8.46
CA LEU A 57 -7.44 -12.12 9.14
C LEU A 57 -7.91 -10.75 8.64
N CYS A 58 -8.05 -10.56 7.32
CA CYS A 58 -8.54 -9.31 6.74
C CYS A 58 -9.99 -9.02 7.14
N GLY A 59 -10.85 -10.04 7.16
CA GLY A 59 -12.23 -9.89 7.63
C GLY A 59 -12.33 -9.56 9.12
N GLY A 60 -11.48 -10.20 9.95
CA GLY A 60 -11.36 -9.89 11.36
C GLY A 60 -10.83 -8.48 11.63
N ALA A 61 -9.77 -8.08 10.93
CA ALA A 61 -9.19 -6.73 11.03
C ALA A 61 -10.21 -5.67 10.62
N SER A 62 -10.93 -5.86 9.51
CA SER A 62 -11.98 -4.93 9.08
C SER A 62 -13.06 -4.75 10.15
N THR A 63 -13.50 -5.84 10.77
CA THR A 63 -14.52 -5.78 11.84
C THR A 63 -13.98 -5.08 13.09
N LEU A 64 -12.73 -5.36 13.49
CA LEU A 64 -12.11 -4.68 14.63
C LEU A 64 -11.98 -3.17 14.42
N LEU A 65 -11.71 -2.74 13.19
CA LEU A 65 -11.66 -1.32 12.82
C LEU A 65 -13.02 -0.64 12.92
N GLU A 66 -14.12 -1.34 12.60
CA GLU A 66 -15.49 -0.84 12.79
C GLU A 66 -15.79 -0.55 14.28
N TYR A 67 -15.23 -1.34 15.19
CA TYR A 67 -15.33 -1.15 16.64
C TYR A 67 -14.21 -0.27 17.24
N GLN A 68 -13.46 0.45 16.41
CA GLN A 68 -12.36 1.35 16.83
C GLN A 68 -11.21 0.65 17.57
N GLN A 69 -11.09 -0.68 17.47
CA GLN A 69 -10.02 -1.47 18.07
C GLN A 69 -8.79 -1.49 17.15
N SER A 70 -8.15 -0.32 17.00
CA SER A 70 -7.06 -0.10 16.05
C SER A 70 -5.82 -0.94 16.34
N THR A 71 -5.41 -1.10 17.60
CA THR A 71 -4.20 -1.87 17.96
C THR A 71 -4.33 -3.36 17.60
N SER A 72 -5.48 -3.97 17.92
CA SER A 72 -5.74 -5.37 17.55
C SER A 72 -5.86 -5.54 16.04
N ALA A 73 -6.50 -4.59 15.35
CA ALA A 73 -6.56 -4.61 13.89
C ALA A 73 -5.17 -4.47 13.25
N ALA A 74 -4.33 -3.58 13.77
CA ALA A 74 -2.96 -3.37 13.30
C ALA A 74 -2.08 -4.61 13.47
N ASP A 75 -2.19 -5.33 14.59
CA ASP A 75 -1.54 -6.62 14.79
C ASP A 75 -1.98 -7.65 13.75
N LEU A 76 -3.28 -7.75 13.46
CA LEU A 76 -3.78 -8.65 12.41
C LEU A 76 -3.26 -8.24 11.02
N ILE A 77 -3.19 -6.95 10.72
CA ILE A 77 -2.64 -6.43 9.45
C ILE A 77 -1.14 -6.75 9.34
N SER A 78 -0.38 -6.60 10.43
CA SER A 78 1.03 -7.01 10.47
C SER A 78 1.17 -8.50 10.14
N TYR A 79 0.33 -9.34 10.74
CA TYR A 79 0.37 -10.78 10.47
C TYR A 79 -0.01 -11.10 9.01
N VAL A 80 -0.99 -10.39 8.44
CA VAL A 80 -1.31 -10.49 7.01
C VAL A 80 -0.09 -10.13 6.15
N LEU A 81 0.59 -9.01 6.44
CA LEU A 81 1.79 -8.58 5.72
C LEU A 81 2.95 -9.59 5.83
N ASP A 82 3.11 -10.24 6.98
CA ASP A 82 4.09 -11.32 7.15
C ASP A 82 3.77 -12.51 6.25
N ILE A 83 2.50 -12.92 6.21
CA ILE A 83 2.04 -13.99 5.31
C ILE A 83 2.31 -13.61 3.85
N TYR A 84 2.02 -12.37 3.47
CA TYR A 84 2.32 -11.87 2.12
C TYR A 84 3.82 -11.92 1.81
N THR A 85 4.64 -11.47 2.75
CA THR A 85 6.11 -11.42 2.64
C THR A 85 6.73 -12.79 2.45
N HIS A 86 6.16 -13.85 3.05
CA HIS A 86 6.69 -15.22 3.03
C HIS A 86 6.02 -16.15 2.00
N HIS A 87 4.75 -15.94 1.67
CA HIS A 87 3.94 -16.91 0.91
C HIS A 87 3.27 -16.36 -0.35
N ARG A 88 3.22 -15.03 -0.53
CA ARG A 88 2.60 -14.38 -1.70
C ARG A 88 3.56 -13.34 -2.29
N VAL A 89 4.43 -13.82 -3.17
CA VAL A 89 5.30 -12.96 -3.95
C VAL A 89 4.51 -12.43 -5.16
N PRO A 90 4.43 -11.10 -5.39
CA PRO A 90 3.70 -10.54 -6.52
C PRO A 90 4.06 -11.19 -7.89
N PRO A 91 3.10 -11.31 -8.83
CA PRO A 91 3.34 -11.85 -10.16
C PRO A 91 4.39 -10.99 -10.88
N GLY A 92 5.51 -11.62 -11.20
CA GLY A 92 6.73 -10.95 -11.67
C GLY A 92 7.96 -11.73 -11.17
N CYS A 93 8.02 -12.06 -9.88
CA CYS A 93 9.12 -12.85 -9.32
C CYS A 93 8.93 -14.37 -9.33
N ALA A 94 7.74 -14.85 -9.72
CA ALA A 94 7.56 -16.25 -10.05
C ALA A 94 8.26 -16.54 -11.38
N VAL A 95 9.55 -16.88 -11.32
CA VAL A 95 10.18 -17.65 -12.40
C VAL A 95 9.31 -18.88 -12.61
N ARG A 96 8.79 -19.06 -13.83
CA ARG A 96 8.21 -20.35 -14.23
C ARG A 96 9.33 -21.37 -14.09
N VAL A 97 9.38 -22.07 -12.95
CA VAL A 97 10.17 -23.28 -12.85
C VAL A 97 9.54 -24.24 -13.85
N ASN A 98 10.33 -24.66 -14.83
CA ASN A 98 9.98 -25.56 -15.91
C ASN A 98 9.02 -26.67 -15.45
N ASP A 99 7.79 -26.65 -15.93
CA ASP A 99 7.01 -27.86 -16.13
C ASP A 99 6.59 -27.88 -17.61
N ALA A 100 7.56 -28.29 -18.44
CA ALA A 100 7.25 -28.88 -19.72
C ALA A 100 6.60 -30.24 -19.47
N GLN A 101 5.48 -30.49 -20.17
CA GLN A 101 4.72 -31.74 -20.26
C GLN A 101 3.93 -32.16 -19.01
N GLU A 102 2.65 -31.79 -18.98
CA GLU A 102 1.60 -32.81 -19.04
C GLU A 102 0.28 -32.17 -19.50
N SER A 103 -0.11 -32.51 -20.73
CA SER A 103 -1.43 -32.32 -21.28
C SER A 103 -2.32 -33.48 -20.83
N THR A 104 -3.30 -33.23 -19.97
CA THR A 104 -4.57 -33.97 -19.95
C THR A 104 -5.69 -33.09 -19.37
N GLU A 105 -6.82 -33.12 -20.07
CA GLU A 105 -8.07 -32.45 -19.76
C GLU A 105 -8.62 -32.85 -18.38
N SER A 106 -9.09 -31.87 -17.59
CA SER A 106 -10.33 -32.00 -16.81
C SER A 106 -10.65 -30.70 -16.02
N THR A 107 -11.88 -30.23 -16.20
CA THR A 107 -12.63 -29.28 -15.35
C THR A 107 -11.88 -28.03 -14.86
N HIS A 108 -12.02 -26.93 -15.60
CA HIS A 108 -11.59 -25.60 -15.18
C HIS A 108 -12.44 -25.07 -14.00
N GLU A 109 -12.15 -25.54 -12.78
CA GLU A 109 -12.45 -24.80 -11.56
C GLU A 109 -11.51 -23.58 -11.50
N ASP A 110 -12.13 -22.41 -11.44
CA ASP A 110 -11.56 -21.07 -11.54
C ASP A 110 -10.75 -20.67 -10.27
N THR A 111 -9.80 -21.52 -9.86
CA THR A 111 -8.97 -21.29 -8.68
C THR A 111 -7.60 -20.76 -9.07
N GLY A 112 -7.41 -19.44 -8.91
CA GLY A 112 -6.22 -18.98 -8.20
C GLY A 112 -5.17 -18.18 -8.96
N ILE A 113 -5.48 -17.57 -10.11
CA ILE A 113 -4.66 -16.44 -10.60
C ILE A 113 -5.24 -15.16 -10.00
N ARG A 114 -5.10 -14.98 -8.68
CA ARG A 114 -5.40 -13.69 -8.03
C ARG A 114 -4.24 -12.75 -8.33
N THR A 115 -4.55 -11.58 -8.87
CA THR A 115 -3.57 -10.61 -9.35
C THR A 115 -3.01 -9.80 -8.18
N TYR A 116 -1.75 -9.38 -8.26
CA TYR A 116 -1.13 -8.45 -7.31
C TYR A 116 -1.99 -7.22 -7.03
N GLN A 117 -2.74 -6.76 -8.04
CA GLN A 117 -3.70 -5.66 -7.89
C GLN A 117 -4.75 -5.95 -6.80
N SER A 118 -5.29 -7.16 -6.74
CA SER A 118 -6.28 -7.55 -5.73
C SER A 118 -5.70 -7.60 -4.32
N ASP A 119 -4.48 -8.13 -4.19
CA ASP A 119 -3.75 -8.19 -2.91
C ASP A 119 -3.36 -6.80 -2.42
N ARG A 120 -2.86 -5.95 -3.34
CA ARG A 120 -2.56 -4.55 -3.08
C ARG A 120 -3.81 -3.81 -2.60
N GLN A 121 -4.93 -3.94 -3.31
CA GLN A 121 -6.18 -3.28 -2.93
C GLN A 121 -6.64 -3.71 -1.54
N ARG A 122 -6.60 -5.01 -1.23
CA ARG A 122 -7.02 -5.55 0.07
C ARG A 122 -6.21 -4.95 1.24
N ILE A 123 -4.90 -4.80 1.08
CA ILE A 123 -4.05 -4.19 2.12
C ILE A 123 -4.29 -2.68 2.18
N CYS A 124 -4.41 -2.00 1.05
CA CYS A 124 -4.73 -0.57 1.00
C CYS A 124 -6.04 -0.25 1.74
N ASP A 125 -7.09 -1.03 1.50
CA ASP A 125 -8.40 -0.86 2.15
C ASP A 125 -8.32 -1.00 3.68
N LEU A 126 -7.42 -1.85 4.18
CA LEU A 126 -7.18 -2.02 5.61
C LEU A 126 -6.36 -0.86 6.20
N LEU A 127 -5.31 -0.43 5.51
CA LEU A 127 -4.44 0.66 5.97
C LEU A 127 -5.16 1.99 6.03
N VAL A 128 -6.02 2.31 5.04
CA VAL A 128 -6.80 3.55 5.01
C VAL A 128 -7.86 3.60 6.13
N LYS A 129 -8.33 2.44 6.60
CA LYS A 129 -9.28 2.34 7.71
C LYS A 129 -8.64 2.48 9.09
N LEU A 130 -7.32 2.28 9.21
CA LEU A 130 -6.63 2.58 10.47
C LEU A 130 -6.71 4.08 10.76
N PRO A 131 -6.66 4.51 12.03
CA PRO A 131 -6.53 5.92 12.35
C PRO A 131 -5.09 6.40 12.10
N ALA A 132 -4.92 7.62 11.59
CA ALA A 132 -3.60 8.14 11.26
C ALA A 132 -2.71 8.38 12.51
N THR A 133 -3.30 8.35 13.70
CA THR A 133 -2.62 8.45 15.01
C THR A 133 -2.05 7.12 15.49
N GLU A 134 -2.34 6.02 14.79
CA GLU A 134 -1.91 4.68 15.18
C GLU A 134 -0.38 4.56 15.11
N THR A 135 0.22 3.94 16.13
CA THR A 135 1.66 3.97 16.36
C THR A 135 2.44 3.00 15.47
N SER A 136 1.83 1.87 15.09
CA SER A 136 2.46 0.87 14.21
C SER A 136 2.31 1.19 12.73
N LEU A 137 1.44 2.13 12.35
CA LEU A 137 1.11 2.52 10.99
C LEU A 137 2.35 2.82 10.13
N PRO A 138 3.35 3.62 10.59
CA PRO A 138 4.57 3.83 9.82
C PRO A 138 5.34 2.53 9.54
N GLY A 139 5.34 1.60 10.50
CA GLY A 139 5.95 0.28 10.35
C GLY A 139 5.20 -0.59 9.34
N LEU A 140 3.87 -0.61 9.41
CA LEU A 140 3.02 -1.34 8.46
C LEU A 140 3.20 -0.81 7.03
N ILE A 141 3.20 0.52 6.85
CA ILE A 141 3.45 1.18 5.57
C ILE A 141 4.83 0.77 5.04
N SER A 142 5.87 0.82 5.87
CA SER A 142 7.23 0.44 5.47
C SER A 142 7.29 -1.01 5.00
N THR A 143 6.68 -1.93 5.74
CA THR A 143 6.64 -3.35 5.38
C THR A 143 5.86 -3.57 4.08
N PHE A 144 4.73 -2.87 3.89
CA PHE A 144 3.93 -2.98 2.67
C PHE A 144 4.67 -2.45 1.44
N ILE A 145 5.35 -1.32 1.56
CA ILE A 145 6.21 -0.77 0.50
C ILE A 145 7.35 -1.74 0.18
N LYS A 146 8.04 -2.28 1.19
CA LYS A 146 9.10 -3.30 1.00
C LYS A 146 8.57 -4.56 0.34
N TRP A 147 7.36 -4.99 0.66
CA TRP A 147 6.73 -6.12 -0.03
C TRP A 147 6.52 -5.81 -1.52
N SER A 148 6.09 -4.59 -1.85
CA SER A 148 5.87 -4.15 -3.23
C SER A 148 7.16 -4.08 -4.09
N THR A 149 8.31 -3.84 -3.48
CA THR A 149 9.60 -3.77 -4.20
C THR A 149 10.14 -5.14 -4.59
N LYS A 150 9.72 -6.21 -3.92
CA LYS A 150 10.24 -7.58 -4.16
C LYS A 150 10.06 -8.06 -5.60
N CYS A 151 9.16 -7.47 -6.41
CA CYS A 151 8.78 -8.01 -7.73
C CYS A 151 9.07 -7.14 -8.94
N ARG A 152 9.79 -6.03 -8.75
CA ARG A 152 9.85 -5.00 -9.80
C ARG A 152 10.90 -5.23 -10.88
N HIS A 153 11.96 -5.99 -10.61
CA HIS A 153 12.99 -6.23 -11.62
C HIS A 153 12.43 -7.01 -12.82
N ALA A 154 11.67 -8.08 -12.57
CA ALA A 154 11.14 -8.93 -13.64
C ALA A 154 9.94 -8.33 -14.39
N PHE A 155 9.11 -7.50 -13.74
CA PHE A 155 8.01 -6.79 -14.41
C PHE A 155 8.53 -5.64 -15.29
N TRP A 156 9.46 -4.82 -14.78
CA TRP A 156 10.06 -3.73 -15.55
C TRP A 156 10.83 -4.23 -16.78
N LEU A 157 11.61 -5.31 -16.63
CA LEU A 157 12.29 -5.96 -17.76
C LEU A 157 11.33 -6.54 -18.82
N ARG A 158 10.08 -6.85 -18.44
CA ARG A 158 9.06 -7.36 -19.35
C ARG A 158 8.41 -6.25 -20.18
N GLU A 159 8.12 -5.11 -19.56
CA GLU A 159 7.51 -3.94 -20.21
C GLU A 159 8.53 -3.11 -21.01
N HIS A 160 9.81 -3.19 -20.67
CA HIS A 160 10.90 -2.52 -21.37
C HIS A 160 11.97 -3.54 -21.79
N PRO A 161 11.74 -4.31 -22.88
CA PRO A 161 12.72 -5.25 -23.38
C PRO A 161 13.98 -4.49 -23.82
N VAL A 162 15.12 -4.83 -23.21
CA VAL A 162 16.42 -4.29 -23.58
C VAL A 162 16.70 -4.67 -25.03
N SER A 163 16.97 -3.68 -25.89
CA SER A 163 17.44 -3.94 -27.26
C SER A 163 18.77 -4.69 -27.21
N VAL A 164 18.82 -5.89 -27.78
CA VAL A 164 20.00 -6.79 -27.81
C VAL A 164 21.20 -6.17 -28.55
N THR A 165 21.03 -5.02 -29.19
CA THR A 165 22.07 -4.29 -29.94
C THR A 165 22.75 -3.17 -29.15
N ALA A 166 22.40 -2.93 -27.88
CA ALA A 166 23.02 -1.88 -27.07
C ALA A 166 24.43 -2.30 -26.61
N PRO A 167 25.43 -1.39 -26.66
CA PRO A 167 26.79 -1.69 -26.22
C PRO A 167 26.80 -2.12 -24.75
N THR A 168 27.59 -3.17 -24.49
CA THR A 168 27.70 -3.97 -23.24
C THR A 168 28.08 -3.21 -21.97
N ASP A 169 28.28 -1.89 -22.04
CA ASP A 169 28.72 -1.06 -20.91
C ASP A 169 27.60 -0.21 -20.28
N SER A 170 26.39 -0.24 -20.83
CA SER A 170 25.23 0.41 -20.19
C SER A 170 24.55 -0.55 -19.21
N THR A 171 25.02 -0.57 -17.97
CA THR A 171 24.17 -1.03 -16.87
C THR A 171 22.98 -0.08 -16.80
N GLN A 172 21.86 -0.45 -17.45
CA GLN A 172 20.58 0.24 -17.28
C GLN A 172 20.17 0.07 -15.82
N SER A 173 20.64 0.99 -14.98
CA SER A 173 20.18 1.08 -13.61
C SER A 173 18.70 1.43 -13.65
N VAL A 174 17.88 0.61 -13.00
CA VAL A 174 16.47 0.93 -12.79
C VAL A 174 16.42 2.31 -12.13
N PRO A 175 15.66 3.29 -12.65
CA PRO A 175 15.63 4.63 -12.08
C PRO A 175 15.41 4.56 -10.56
N ALA A 176 16.17 5.33 -9.77
CA ALA A 176 16.20 5.18 -8.32
C ALA A 176 14.81 5.27 -7.66
N TYR A 177 13.87 6.04 -8.24
CA TYR A 177 12.50 6.13 -7.75
C TYR A 177 11.66 4.85 -7.97
N LEU A 178 12.01 4.02 -8.96
CA LEU A 178 11.37 2.72 -9.19
C LEU A 178 11.78 1.68 -8.14
N ALA A 179 12.95 1.85 -7.52
CA ALA A 179 13.39 1.06 -6.36
C ALA A 179 12.68 1.45 -5.05
N ALA A 180 11.93 2.56 -5.04
CA ALA A 180 11.36 3.13 -3.83
C ALA A 180 10.04 2.48 -3.37
N GLY A 181 9.36 1.71 -4.24
CA GLY A 181 8.06 1.10 -3.94
C GLY A 181 7.03 1.28 -5.05
N ASP A 182 5.85 0.66 -4.93
CA ASP A 182 4.74 0.88 -5.85
C ASP A 182 4.18 2.32 -5.79
N PRO A 183 4.23 3.10 -6.88
CA PRO A 183 3.68 4.45 -6.95
C PRO A 183 2.21 4.54 -6.56
N GLU A 184 1.41 3.50 -6.81
CA GLU A 184 0.01 3.50 -6.40
C GLU A 184 -0.15 3.33 -4.88
N ILE A 185 0.72 2.51 -4.25
CA ILE A 185 0.76 2.40 -2.78
C ILE A 185 1.18 3.75 -2.19
N HIS A 186 2.24 4.36 -2.75
CA HIS A 186 2.70 5.69 -2.36
C HIS A 186 1.61 6.77 -2.52
N HIS A 187 0.87 6.77 -3.62
CA HIS A 187 -0.25 7.68 -3.86
C HIS A 187 -1.33 7.56 -2.78
N LEU A 188 -1.76 6.32 -2.50
CA LEU A 188 -2.82 6.05 -1.53
C LEU A 188 -2.39 6.43 -0.10
N VAL A 189 -1.20 5.98 0.32
CA VAL A 189 -0.65 6.30 1.65
C VAL A 189 -0.47 7.81 1.81
N GLY A 190 0.13 8.47 0.82
CA GLY A 190 0.34 9.91 0.84
C GLY A 190 -0.98 10.70 0.89
N THR A 191 -1.97 10.30 0.11
CA THR A 191 -3.30 10.94 0.10
C THR A 191 -4.00 10.78 1.45
N TYR A 192 -3.93 9.58 2.02
CA TYR A 192 -4.51 9.27 3.32
C TYR A 192 -3.84 10.06 4.46
N LEU A 193 -2.51 10.07 4.53
CA LEU A 193 -1.76 10.81 5.55
C LEU A 193 -1.96 12.32 5.42
N GLY A 194 -1.96 12.85 4.19
CA GLY A 194 -2.17 14.26 3.91
C GLY A 194 -3.58 14.71 4.28
N GLY A 195 -4.59 13.91 3.93
CA GLY A 195 -5.98 14.15 4.33
C GLY A 195 -6.20 14.11 5.85
N ALA A 196 -5.34 13.39 6.58
CA ALA A 196 -5.31 13.40 8.05
C ALA A 196 -4.50 14.57 8.65
N GLY A 197 -4.08 15.54 7.84
CA GLY A 197 -3.30 16.70 8.27
C GLY A 197 -1.83 16.40 8.55
N ARG A 198 -1.34 15.18 8.28
CA ARG A 198 0.05 14.76 8.52
C ARG A 198 0.93 15.02 7.30
N TYR A 199 1.04 16.29 6.89
CA TYR A 199 1.76 16.71 5.68
C TYR A 199 3.20 16.16 5.63
N GLU A 200 3.96 16.30 6.72
CA GLU A 200 5.37 15.87 6.76
C GLU A 200 5.55 14.37 6.49
N ALA A 201 4.61 13.55 6.98
CA ALA A 201 4.62 12.12 6.72
C ALA A 201 4.12 11.79 5.30
N ALA A 202 3.20 12.58 4.76
CA ALA A 202 2.61 12.39 3.43
C ALA A 202 3.56 12.76 2.29
N GLU A 203 4.31 13.85 2.43
CA GLU A 203 5.20 14.42 1.41
C GLU A 203 6.11 13.38 0.73
N PRO A 204 6.92 12.56 1.45
CA PRO A 204 7.81 11.60 0.81
C PRO A 204 7.04 10.55 -0.01
N HIS A 205 5.84 10.17 0.42
CA HIS A 205 5.01 9.23 -0.33
C HIS A 205 4.44 9.89 -1.59
N LEU A 206 3.94 11.12 -1.50
CA LEU A 206 3.35 11.81 -2.64
C LEU A 206 4.38 12.13 -3.74
N LEU A 207 5.63 12.44 -3.36
CA LEU A 207 6.73 12.64 -4.32
C LEU A 207 7.02 11.38 -5.16
N LEU A 208 6.95 10.21 -4.52
CA LEU A 208 7.24 8.91 -5.13
C LEU A 208 6.01 8.27 -5.80
N GLY A 209 4.82 8.82 -5.57
CA GLY A 209 3.57 8.31 -6.11
C GLY A 209 3.36 8.57 -7.60
N THR A 210 2.10 8.38 -8.02
CA THR A 210 1.57 8.69 -9.37
C THR A 210 1.54 10.20 -9.66
N GLU A 211 1.22 10.58 -10.88
CA GLU A 211 1.05 12.00 -11.25
C GLU A 211 -0.06 12.70 -10.44
N GLU A 212 -1.15 12.01 -10.13
CA GLU A 212 -2.21 12.51 -9.23
C GLU A 212 -1.67 12.84 -7.84
N SER A 213 -0.61 12.16 -7.39
CA SER A 213 0.04 12.45 -6.11
C SER A 213 0.66 13.83 -6.08
N ALA A 214 1.15 14.33 -7.22
CA ALA A 214 1.73 15.66 -7.31
C ALA A 214 0.67 16.76 -7.15
N ARG A 215 -0.53 16.56 -7.73
CA ARG A 215 -1.68 17.47 -7.49
C ARG A 215 -2.06 17.48 -6.01
N ARG A 216 -2.17 16.30 -5.39
CA ARG A 216 -2.45 16.17 -3.95
C ARG A 216 -1.39 16.84 -3.09
N LEU A 217 -0.11 16.68 -3.47
CA LEU A 217 1.00 17.33 -2.78
C LEU A 217 0.89 18.86 -2.83
N GLY A 218 0.51 19.44 -3.97
CA GLY A 218 0.28 20.88 -4.11
C GLY A 218 -0.86 21.38 -3.23
N GLN A 219 -1.97 20.65 -3.20
CA GLN A 219 -3.10 20.93 -2.30
C GLN A 219 -2.66 20.91 -0.84
N PHE A 220 -2.08 19.80 -0.37
CA PHE A 220 -1.70 19.69 1.05
C PHE A 220 -0.58 20.64 1.45
N ALA A 221 0.34 20.99 0.54
CA ALA A 221 1.40 21.96 0.82
C ALA A 221 0.84 23.37 1.02
N SER A 222 -0.13 23.79 0.20
CA SER A 222 -0.77 25.10 0.35
C SER A 222 -1.64 25.18 1.60
N GLU A 223 -2.40 24.13 1.93
CA GLU A 223 -3.14 24.02 3.19
C GLU A 223 -2.20 23.98 4.41
N ALA A 224 -1.07 23.30 4.32
CA ALA A 224 -0.08 23.24 5.39
C ALA A 224 0.58 24.61 5.61
N TRP A 225 0.91 25.33 4.54
CA TRP A 225 1.41 26.69 4.61
C TRP A 225 0.41 27.62 5.31
N GLU A 226 -0.88 27.58 4.95
CA GLU A 226 -1.92 28.39 5.57
C GLU A 226 -2.00 28.15 7.09
N ARG A 227 -1.94 26.88 7.51
CA ARG A 227 -1.91 26.50 8.93
C ARG A 227 -0.68 27.06 9.66
N VAL A 228 0.49 27.02 9.04
CA VAL A 228 1.74 27.51 9.65
C VAL A 228 1.78 29.04 9.68
N GLN A 229 1.28 29.70 8.63
CA GLN A 229 1.32 31.16 8.49
C GLN A 229 0.63 31.88 9.67
N ALA A 230 -0.42 31.29 10.22
CA ALA A 230 -1.11 31.79 11.40
C ALA A 230 -0.20 31.93 12.64
N THR A 231 0.90 31.17 12.70
CA THR A 231 1.85 31.18 13.82
C THR A 231 3.21 31.77 13.45
N GLN A 232 3.64 31.62 12.20
CA GLN A 232 4.94 32.06 11.69
C GLN A 232 4.77 32.59 10.26
N SER A 233 5.01 33.89 10.06
CA SER A 233 4.97 34.49 8.73
C SER A 233 6.02 33.84 7.82
N THR A 234 5.56 32.94 6.96
CA THR A 234 6.39 32.18 6.02
C THR A 234 5.96 32.51 4.59
N ASP A 235 6.91 32.71 3.69
CA ASP A 235 6.64 32.97 2.28
C ASP A 235 6.07 31.71 1.59
N PRO A 236 4.87 31.77 0.96
CA PRO A 236 4.32 30.65 0.19
C PRO A 236 5.24 30.20 -0.95
N GLY A 237 6.09 31.09 -1.48
CA GLY A 237 7.08 30.77 -2.50
C GLY A 237 8.07 29.68 -2.06
N LEU A 238 8.44 29.62 -0.78
CA LEU A 238 9.34 28.58 -0.26
C LEU A 238 8.70 27.20 -0.30
N TRP A 239 7.40 27.11 0.00
CA TRP A 239 6.64 25.85 -0.09
C TRP A 239 6.44 25.41 -1.54
N ALA A 240 6.18 26.34 -2.44
CA ALA A 240 6.07 26.07 -3.86
C ALA A 240 7.39 25.52 -4.44
N ILE A 241 8.51 26.20 -4.16
CA ILE A 241 9.84 25.80 -4.65
C ILE A 241 10.23 24.43 -4.08
N ARG A 242 9.94 24.15 -2.80
CA ARG A 242 10.19 22.85 -2.18
C ARG A 242 9.54 21.70 -2.95
N GLY A 243 8.27 21.81 -3.32
CA GLY A 243 7.59 20.76 -4.09
C GLY A 243 8.08 20.65 -5.53
N VAL A 244 8.19 21.79 -6.23
CA VAL A 244 8.62 21.84 -7.64
C VAL A 244 10.03 21.28 -7.82
N LEU A 245 11.00 21.74 -7.03
CA LEU A 245 12.40 21.32 -7.18
C LEU A 245 12.59 19.84 -6.85
N GLN A 246 11.89 19.30 -5.86
CA GLN A 246 11.95 17.87 -5.54
C GLN A 246 11.42 17.02 -6.70
N LEU A 247 10.29 17.42 -7.31
CA LEU A 247 9.73 16.70 -8.47
C LEU A 247 10.61 16.81 -9.72
N LEU A 248 11.23 17.97 -9.95
CA LEU A 248 12.21 18.14 -11.02
C LEU A 248 13.48 17.30 -10.79
N ALA A 249 13.98 17.24 -9.55
CA ALA A 249 15.11 16.39 -9.17
C ALA A 249 14.82 14.90 -9.35
N LEU A 250 13.55 14.50 -9.23
CA LEU A 250 13.08 13.13 -9.56
C LEU A 250 12.83 12.91 -11.05
N HIS A 251 13.20 13.86 -11.92
CA HIS A 251 12.96 13.85 -13.36
C HIS A 251 11.46 13.73 -13.73
N LYS A 252 10.57 14.33 -12.94
CA LYS A 252 9.11 14.37 -13.18
C LYS A 252 8.63 15.79 -13.51
N PRO A 253 8.95 16.36 -14.70
CA PRO A 253 8.58 17.74 -15.04
C PRO A 253 7.08 17.96 -15.15
N HIS A 254 6.33 16.98 -15.70
CA HIS A 254 4.87 17.09 -15.76
C HIS A 254 4.24 17.10 -14.36
N ALA A 255 4.70 16.23 -13.47
CA ALA A 255 4.27 16.22 -12.07
C ALA A 255 4.58 17.55 -11.36
N ALA A 256 5.75 18.15 -11.64
CA ALA A 256 6.11 19.47 -11.09
C ALA A 256 5.13 20.56 -11.54
N TYR A 257 4.71 20.55 -12.82
CA TYR A 257 3.66 21.43 -13.33
C TYR A 257 2.33 21.20 -12.61
N LEU A 258 1.89 19.95 -12.45
CA LEU A 258 0.64 19.61 -11.76
C LEU A 258 0.62 20.02 -10.29
N PHE A 259 1.76 19.86 -9.60
CA PHE A 259 1.94 20.38 -8.25
C PHE A 259 1.77 21.90 -8.21
N TRP A 260 2.47 22.61 -9.10
CA TRP A 260 2.43 24.08 -9.17
C TRP A 260 1.01 24.58 -9.43
N GLU A 261 0.34 24.03 -10.44
CA GLU A 261 -1.05 24.36 -10.81
C GLU A 261 -2.01 24.17 -9.63
N ALA A 262 -1.91 23.04 -8.92
CA ALA A 262 -2.76 22.76 -7.77
C ALA A 262 -2.48 23.71 -6.58
N PHE A 263 -1.21 24.05 -6.35
CA PHE A 263 -0.77 24.93 -5.27
C PHE A 263 -1.23 26.37 -5.50
N THR A 264 -0.98 26.94 -6.68
CA THR A 264 -1.37 28.32 -6.99
C THR A 264 -2.88 28.50 -7.03
N LYS A 265 -3.62 27.51 -7.56
CA LYS A 265 -5.08 27.53 -7.55
C LYS A 265 -5.66 27.67 -6.14
N HIS A 266 -5.05 27.03 -5.13
CA HIS A 266 -5.47 27.19 -3.75
C HIS A 266 -5.13 28.59 -3.22
N LEU A 267 -3.92 29.11 -3.49
CA LEU A 267 -3.53 30.46 -3.07
C LEU A 267 -4.42 31.57 -3.65
N ASP A 268 -4.80 31.45 -4.93
CA ASP A 268 -5.74 32.37 -5.57
C ASP A 268 -7.10 32.35 -4.87
N SER A 269 -7.55 31.18 -4.42
CA SER A 269 -8.80 31.05 -3.68
C SER A 269 -8.75 31.65 -2.26
N VAL A 270 -7.60 31.53 -1.58
CA VAL A 270 -7.37 32.13 -0.26
C VAL A 270 -7.35 33.65 -0.35
N SER A 271 -6.59 34.20 -1.30
CA SER A 271 -6.51 35.65 -1.51
C SER A 271 -7.86 36.27 -1.91
N ALA A 272 -8.65 35.59 -2.75
CA ALA A 272 -10.00 36.03 -3.09
C ALA A 272 -10.95 36.02 -1.86
N GLY A 273 -10.77 35.06 -0.95
CA GLY A 273 -11.54 34.94 0.29
C GLY A 273 -11.23 36.05 1.31
N GLU A 274 -9.99 36.53 1.36
CA GLU A 274 -9.59 37.66 2.22
C GLU A 274 -10.22 38.98 1.74
N VAL A 275 -10.25 39.21 0.42
CA VAL A 275 -10.84 40.42 -0.18
C VAL A 275 -12.34 40.55 0.12
N LEU A 276 -13.06 39.43 0.26
CA LEU A 276 -14.50 39.43 0.57
C LEU A 276 -14.81 39.60 2.07
N ARG A 277 -13.82 39.45 2.96
CA ARG A 277 -13.99 39.58 4.42
C ARG A 277 -13.54 40.94 4.97
N GLY A 278 -12.85 41.76 4.18
CA GLY A 278 -12.46 43.14 4.51
C GLY A 278 -13.51 44.14 4.10
#